data_AF-A0A2T4V024-F1
#
_entry.id   AF-A0A2T4V024-F1
#
_cell.length_a   1.000
_cell.length_b   1.000
_cell.length_c   1.000
_cell.angle_alpha   90.00
_cell.angle_beta   90.00
_cell.angle_gamma   90.00
#
_symmetry.space_group_name_H-M   'P 1'
#
loop_
_entity.id
_entity.type
_entity.pdbx_description
1 polymer ?
#
loop_
_entity_poly.entity_id
_entity_poly.type
_entity_poly.pdbx_seq_one_letter_code
_entity_poly.pdbx_strand_id
1 'polypeptide(L)' 'MALEAAASKEPMKERMPRVDWAKLLRRTFALDVFTCARCGGRRRVLAYLMASS' A
#
# COMPACT_ATOMS: atom_id res chain seq x y z
N MET A 1 -46.84 17.67 10.78
CA MET A 1 -45.68 18.34 10.14
C MET A 1 -44.49 17.39 10.20
N ALA A 2 -43.60 17.53 9.23
CA ALA A 2 -42.74 16.50 8.66
C ALA A 2 -41.67 15.91 9.61
N LEU A 3 -41.28 14.67 9.27
CA LEU A 3 -40.31 13.80 9.93
C LEU A 3 -38.89 14.41 9.90
N GLU A 4 -38.29 14.57 11.08
CA GLU A 4 -36.88 14.90 11.23
C GLU A 4 -36.00 13.72 10.79
N ALA A 5 -35.11 14.01 9.83
CA ALA A 5 -34.17 13.05 9.27
C ALA A 5 -33.11 12.68 10.31
N ALA A 6 -33.23 11.48 10.88
CA ALA A 6 -32.17 10.90 11.69
C ALA A 6 -30.95 10.64 10.79
N ALA A 7 -29.95 11.51 10.89
CA ALA A 7 -28.64 11.31 10.28
C ALA A 7 -28.06 9.98 10.77
N SER A 8 -28.00 9.00 9.87
CA SER A 8 -27.43 7.68 10.13
C SER A 8 -25.94 7.82 10.48
N LYS A 9 -25.58 7.47 11.71
CA LYS A 9 -24.19 7.37 12.16
C LYS A 9 -23.65 5.98 11.83
N GLU A 10 -23.47 5.67 10.55
CA GLU A 10 -22.71 4.47 10.19
C GLU A 10 -21.24 4.71 10.55
N PRO A 11 -20.60 3.82 11.33
CA PRO A 11 -19.18 3.94 11.59
C PRO A 11 -18.44 3.82 10.26
N MET A 12 -17.76 4.90 9.86
CA MET A 12 -16.95 4.93 8.66
C MET A 12 -15.94 3.78 8.74
N LYS A 13 -16.15 2.75 7.92
CA LYS A 13 -15.31 1.55 7.88
C LYS A 13 -13.87 1.98 7.71
N GLU A 14 -13.06 1.75 8.74
CA GLU A 14 -11.65 2.09 8.72
C GLU A 14 -10.99 1.37 7.55
N ARG A 15 -10.46 2.15 6.59
CA ARG A 15 -9.78 1.58 5.44
C ARG A 15 -8.54 0.87 5.94
N MET A 16 -8.37 -0.40 5.57
CA MET A 16 -7.14 -1.12 5.84
C MET A 16 -5.95 -0.27 5.36
N PRO A 17 -4.87 -0.18 6.15
CA PRO A 17 -3.68 0.58 5.75
C PRO A 17 -3.19 0.09 4.39
N ARG A 18 -2.86 1.04 3.49
CA ARG A 18 -2.22 0.68 2.23
C ARG A 18 -0.91 -0.03 2.53
N VAL A 19 -0.75 -1.23 1.98
CA VAL A 19 0.51 -1.98 2.07
C VAL A 19 1.44 -1.51 0.96
N ASP A 20 2.73 -1.40 1.29
CA ASP A 20 3.77 -1.08 0.32
C ASP A 20 3.87 -2.13 -0.80
N TRP A 21 4.21 -1.69 -2.01
CA TRP A 21 4.31 -2.54 -3.19
C TRP A 21 5.34 -3.66 -3.05
N ALA A 22 6.50 -3.41 -2.43
CA ALA A 22 7.49 -4.46 -2.22
C ALA A 22 6.94 -5.55 -1.28
N LYS A 23 6.11 -5.15 -0.30
CA LYS A 23 5.45 -6.10 0.61
C LYS A 23 4.43 -6.96 -0.11
N LEU A 24 3.70 -6.40 -1.08
CA LEU A 24 2.78 -7.14 -1.93
C LEU A 24 3.52 -8.15 -2.82
N LEU A 25 4.59 -7.71 -3.49
CA LEU A 25 5.41 -8.57 -4.34
C LEU A 25 5.97 -9.78 -3.58
N ARG A 26 6.44 -9.56 -2.35
CA ARG A 26 6.94 -10.64 -1.50
C ARG A 26 5.86 -11.64 -1.09
N ARG A 27 4.65 -11.17 -0.82
CA ARG A 27 3.53 -12.04 -0.38
C ARG A 27 2.95 -12.88 -1.51
N THR A 28 2.75 -12.26 -2.68
CA THR A 28 2.06 -12.93 -3.80
C THR A 28 3.03 -13.73 -4.65
N PHE A 29 4.24 -13.23 -4.88
CA PHE A 29 5.18 -13.80 -5.86
C PHE A 29 6.47 -14.33 -5.22
N ALA A 30 6.60 -14.29 -3.89
CA ALA A 30 7.84 -14.59 -3.18
C ALA A 30 9.05 -13.73 -3.66
N LEU A 31 8.78 -12.58 -4.30
CA LEU A 31 9.81 -11.68 -4.82
C LEU A 31 10.14 -10.57 -3.81
N ASP A 32 11.39 -10.52 -3.36
CA ASP A 32 11.90 -9.41 -2.54
C ASP A 32 12.86 -8.52 -3.35
N VAL A 33 12.37 -7.37 -3.80
CA VAL A 33 13.15 -6.38 -4.56
C VAL A 33 14.33 -5.79 -3.77
N PHE A 34 14.28 -5.85 -2.43
CA PHE A 34 15.35 -5.39 -1.56
C PHE A 34 16.43 -6.44 -1.29
N THR A 35 16.31 -7.65 -1.82
CA THR A 35 17.31 -8.70 -1.68
C THR A 35 18.06 -8.92 -2.99
N CYS A 36 19.38 -9.03 -2.94
CA CYS A 36 20.20 -9.32 -4.11
C CYS A 36 20.05 -10.79 -4.53
N ALA A 37 19.55 -11.03 -5.74
CA ALA A 37 19.41 -12.38 -6.27
C ALA A 37 20.75 -13.12 -6.46
N ARG A 38 21.89 -12.41 -6.45
CA ARG A 38 23.23 -13.02 -6.59
C ARG A 38 23.88 -13.35 -5.25
N CYS A 39 23.85 -12.43 -4.28
CA CYS A 39 24.61 -12.56 -3.04
C CYS A 39 23.74 -12.56 -1.77
N GLY A 40 22.42 -12.41 -1.88
CA GLY A 40 21.51 -12.31 -0.74
C GLY A 40 21.61 -11.00 0.06
N GLY A 41 22.53 -10.10 -0.28
CA GLY A 41 22.71 -8.82 0.40
C GLY A 41 21.54 -7.85 0.22
N ARG A 42 21.43 -6.86 1.11
CA ARG A 42 20.34 -5.88 1.11
C ARG A 42 20.58 -4.74 0.13
N ARG A 43 19.65 -4.55 -0.80
CA ARG A 43 19.58 -3.43 -1.75
C ARG A 43 18.87 -2.24 -1.11
N ARG A 44 19.12 -1.05 -1.67
CA ARG A 44 18.50 0.23 -1.28
C ARG A 44 18.10 0.96 -2.56
N VAL A 45 17.00 1.72 -2.53
CA VAL A 45 16.64 2.60 -3.64
C VAL A 45 17.60 3.79 -3.63
N LEU A 46 18.29 4.04 -4.73
CA LEU A 46 19.20 5.18 -4.87
C LEU A 46 18.51 6.39 -5.51
N ALA A 47 17.64 6.13 -6.50
CA ALA A 47 16.84 7.15 -7.16
C ALA A 47 15.54 6.53 -7.68
N TYR A 48 14.50 7.34 -7.84
CA TYR A 48 13.31 7.01 -8.63
C TYR A 48 13.07 8.16 -9.60
N LEU A 49 12.73 7.83 -10.84
CA LEU A 49 12.39 8.82 -11.85
C LEU A 49 10.88 8.91 -11.93
N MET A 50 10.37 10.14 -11.84
CA MET A 50 8.99 10.45 -12.15
C MET A 50 8.94 10.83 -13.62
N ALA A 51 7.87 10.45 -14.32
CA ALA A 51 7.65 10.94 -15.67
C ALA A 51 7.57 12.47 -15.64
N SER A 52 8.35 13.14 -16.51
CA SER A 52 8.16 14.55 -16.81
C SER A 52 6.99 14.66 -17.79
N SER A 53 5.91 15.29 -17.36
CA SER A 53 4.74 15.65 -18.18
C SER A 53 5.11 16.57 -19.33
#